data_AF-A0A2V7ESI1-F1
#
_entry.id   AF-A0A2V7ESI1-F1
#
_cell.length_a   1.000
_cell.length_b   1.000
_cell.length_c   1.000
_cell.angle_alpha   90.00
_cell.angle_beta   90.00
_cell.angle_gamma   90.00
#
_symmetry.space_group_name_H-M   'P 1'
#
loop_
_entity.id
_entity.type
_entity.pdbx_description
1 polymer ?
#
loop_
_entity_poly.entity_id
_entity_poly.type
_entity_poly.pdbx_seq_one_letter_code
_entity_poly.pdbx_strand_id
1 'polypeptide(L)'
;MPDPETIEKAREDAREGKSPSTQAGEFVREEMHHIREGKHGARSTKQAIAIGLSKARRAGVKLRPPRKRAASERTRRQAARETRKAASGSHRKVSRTRAVAVRGALKREGHSAASHRALSRQAHMAARRRPASARSAAARKAAQTRARHGH
;
A
#
# COMPACT_ATOMS: atom_id res chain seq x y z
N MET A 1 -9.20 -5.37 10.69
CA MET A 1 -8.92 -6.23 9.53
C MET A 1 -9.33 -5.45 8.29
N PRO A 2 -8.77 -5.75 7.10
CA PRO A 2 -9.25 -5.14 5.85
C PRO A 2 -10.70 -5.55 5.57
N ASP A 3 -11.42 -4.71 4.83
CA ASP A 3 -12.77 -4.97 4.33
C ASP A 3 -12.80 -6.24 3.44
N PRO A 4 -13.80 -7.13 3.59
CA PRO A 4 -14.01 -8.25 2.67
C PRO A 4 -13.92 -7.87 1.20
N GLU A 5 -14.47 -6.72 0.80
CA GLU A 5 -14.42 -6.24 -0.59
C GLU A 5 -12.97 -6.00 -1.08
N THR A 6 -12.10 -5.50 -0.19
CA THR A 6 -10.70 -5.24 -0.52
C THR A 6 -9.95 -6.55 -0.76
N ILE A 7 -10.28 -7.59 0.00
CA ILE A 7 -9.70 -8.93 -0.18
C ILE A 7 -10.17 -9.51 -1.51
N GLU A 8 -11.44 -9.37 -1.85
CA GLU A 8 -12.00 -9.86 -3.10
C GLU A 8 -11.35 -9.21 -4.32
N LYS A 9 -11.25 -7.87 -4.35
CA LYS A 9 -10.55 -7.15 -5.42
C LYS A 9 -9.09 -7.56 -5.56
N ALA A 10 -8.38 -7.75 -4.45
CA ALA A 10 -7.01 -8.25 -4.49
C ALA A 10 -6.90 -9.69 -5.03
N ARG A 11 -7.92 -10.54 -4.80
CA ARG A 11 -8.00 -11.90 -5.36
C ARG A 11 -8.36 -11.88 -6.84
N GLU A 12 -9.25 -10.99 -7.27
CA GLU A 12 -9.52 -10.73 -8.68
C GLU A 12 -8.25 -10.31 -9.41
N ASP A 13 -7.52 -9.34 -8.87
CA ASP A 13 -6.22 -8.93 -9.42
C ASP A 13 -5.26 -10.12 -9.54
N ALA A 14 -5.25 -11.01 -8.55
CA ALA A 14 -4.43 -12.21 -8.58
C ALA A 14 -4.88 -13.22 -9.66
N ARG A 15 -6.20 -13.39 -9.85
CA ARG A 15 -6.79 -14.24 -10.91
C ARG A 15 -6.46 -13.70 -12.30
N GLU A 16 -6.42 -12.39 -12.47
CA GLU A 16 -5.96 -11.73 -13.69
C GLU A 16 -4.44 -11.79 -13.91
N GLY A 17 -3.68 -12.40 -13.00
CA GLY A 17 -2.22 -12.51 -13.09
C GLY A 17 -1.48 -11.19 -12.82
N LYS A 18 -2.14 -10.18 -12.22
CA LYS A 18 -1.48 -8.92 -11.85
C LYS A 18 -0.44 -9.15 -10.76
N SER A 19 0.57 -8.28 -10.75
CA SER A 19 1.69 -8.40 -9.82
C SER A 19 1.27 -8.20 -8.35
N PRO A 20 2.01 -8.76 -7.36
CA PRO A 20 1.68 -8.61 -5.94
C PRO A 20 1.61 -7.15 -5.46
N SER A 21 2.37 -6.24 -6.07
CA SER A 21 2.29 -4.81 -5.76
C SER A 21 1.01 -4.15 -6.27
N THR A 22 0.42 -4.69 -7.34
CA THR A 22 -0.87 -4.24 -7.88
C THR A 22 -2.00 -4.70 -6.97
N GLN A 23 -2.01 -5.99 -6.62
CA GLN A 23 -2.94 -6.57 -5.64
C GLN A 23 -2.90 -5.82 -4.29
N ALA A 24 -1.70 -5.44 -3.83
CA ALA A 24 -1.54 -4.66 -2.61
C ALA A 24 -2.06 -3.21 -2.72
N GLY A 25 -2.22 -2.72 -3.94
CA GLY A 25 -2.78 -1.41 -4.26
C GLY A 25 -4.20 -1.25 -3.73
N GLU A 26 -5.01 -2.31 -3.75
CA GLU A 26 -6.37 -2.31 -3.20
C GLU A 26 -6.39 -1.98 -1.70
N PHE A 27 -5.47 -2.56 -0.93
CA PHE A 27 -5.35 -2.26 0.51
C PHE A 27 -4.83 -0.84 0.79
N VAL A 28 -3.98 -0.31 -0.09
CA VAL A 28 -3.53 1.08 0.02
C VAL A 28 -4.66 2.03 -0.35
N ARG A 29 -5.46 1.69 -1.36
CA ARG A 29 -6.64 2.45 -1.77
C ARG A 29 -7.67 2.49 -0.65
N GLU A 30 -8.02 1.35 -0.07
CA GLU A 30 -8.90 1.23 1.12
C GLU A 30 -8.40 2.14 2.26
N GLU A 31 -7.10 2.08 2.58
CA GLU A 31 -6.53 2.90 3.65
C GLU A 31 -6.66 4.41 3.37
N MET A 32 -6.47 4.84 2.12
CA MET A 32 -6.68 6.24 1.74
C MET A 32 -8.15 6.64 1.85
N HIS A 33 -9.08 5.75 1.49
CA HIS A 33 -10.52 5.99 1.68
C HIS A 33 -10.87 6.15 3.16
N HIS A 34 -10.39 5.26 4.03
CA HIS A 34 -10.62 5.36 5.47
C HIS A 34 -10.11 6.66 6.08
N ILE A 35 -8.98 7.17 5.57
CA ILE A 35 -8.45 8.46 6.00
C ILE A 35 -9.32 9.63 5.50
N ARG A 36 -9.82 9.57 4.27
CA ARG A 36 -10.72 10.61 3.73
C ARG A 36 -12.07 10.63 4.44
N GLU A 37 -12.58 9.46 4.81
CA GLU A 37 -13.84 9.27 5.54
C GLU A 37 -13.73 9.62 7.04
N GLY A 38 -12.53 9.95 7.54
CA GLY A 38 -12.34 10.30 8.94
C GLY A 38 -12.39 9.11 9.92
N LYS A 39 -12.33 7.86 9.43
CA LYS A 39 -12.26 6.66 10.30
C LYS A 39 -11.03 6.71 11.19
N HIS A 40 -9.91 7.21 10.65
CA HIS A 40 -8.67 7.56 11.34
C HIS A 40 -7.81 8.47 10.47
N GLY A 41 -6.84 9.19 11.03
CA GLY A 41 -5.86 9.96 10.29
C GLY A 41 -4.56 9.21 10.01
N ALA A 42 -3.61 9.92 9.38
CA ALA A 42 -2.21 9.51 9.28
C ALA A 42 -1.30 10.75 9.23
N ARG A 43 -0.17 10.70 9.93
CA ARG A 43 0.82 11.80 9.96
C ARG A 43 1.52 12.03 8.63
N SER A 44 1.47 11.06 7.71
CA SER A 44 2.06 11.19 6.37
C SER A 44 1.48 10.17 5.38
N THR A 45 1.51 10.50 4.09
CA THR A 45 1.14 9.59 3.00
C THR A 45 1.96 8.30 3.03
N LYS A 46 3.24 8.37 3.39
CA LYS A 46 4.10 7.17 3.52
C LYS A 46 3.63 6.25 4.65
N GLN A 47 3.12 6.81 5.75
CA GLN A 47 2.54 6.02 6.84
C GLN A 47 1.26 5.33 6.38
N ALA A 48 0.36 6.04 5.71
CA ALA A 48 -0.88 5.47 5.16
C ALA A 48 -0.56 4.30 4.20
N ILE A 49 0.35 4.51 3.24
CA ILE A 49 0.81 3.44 2.34
C ILE A 49 1.39 2.27 3.15
N ALA A 50 2.19 2.53 4.19
CA ALA A 50 2.77 1.47 5.01
C ALA A 50 1.71 0.66 5.77
N ILE A 51 0.66 1.30 6.30
CA ILE A 51 -0.46 0.61 6.96
C ILE A 51 -1.17 -0.30 5.96
N GLY A 52 -1.52 0.22 4.77
CA GLY A 52 -2.15 -0.57 3.69
C GLY A 52 -1.29 -1.76 3.26
N LEU A 53 0.02 -1.56 3.05
CA LEU A 53 0.95 -2.65 2.71
C LEU A 53 1.08 -3.70 3.83
N SER A 54 0.97 -3.31 5.10
CA SER A 54 0.94 -4.24 6.22
C SER A 54 -0.37 -5.03 6.29
N LYS A 55 -1.51 -4.42 5.95
CA LYS A 55 -2.78 -5.15 5.79
C LYS A 55 -2.68 -6.18 4.67
N ALA A 56 -2.16 -5.78 3.51
CA ALA A 56 -1.98 -6.67 2.35
C ALA A 56 -1.17 -7.92 2.70
N ARG A 57 -0.03 -7.75 3.41
CA ARG A 57 0.79 -8.90 3.85
C ARG A 57 0.03 -9.83 4.78
N ARG A 58 -0.71 -9.28 5.74
CA ARG A 58 -1.51 -10.07 6.68
C ARG A 58 -2.68 -10.79 6.01
N ALA A 59 -3.20 -10.23 4.93
CA ALA A 59 -4.23 -10.83 4.08
C ALA A 59 -3.68 -11.87 3.09
N GLY A 60 -2.37 -12.13 3.08
CA GLY A 60 -1.75 -13.18 2.26
C GLY A 60 -1.18 -12.71 0.93
N VAL A 61 -1.19 -11.40 0.63
CA VAL A 61 -0.53 -10.89 -0.58
C VAL A 61 0.97 -11.13 -0.49
N LYS A 62 1.55 -11.75 -1.53
CA LYS A 62 2.96 -12.18 -1.60
C LYS A 62 3.93 -11.01 -1.84
N LEU A 63 3.87 -9.99 -0.98
CA LEU A 63 4.75 -8.83 -1.02
C LEU A 63 6.12 -9.14 -0.41
N ARG A 64 7.17 -8.86 -1.18
CA ARG A 64 8.54 -8.89 -0.66
C ARG A 64 8.75 -7.79 0.40
N PRO A 65 9.61 -8.03 1.41
CA PRO A 65 10.06 -6.97 2.31
C PRO A 65 10.77 -5.85 1.53
N PRO A 66 10.73 -4.60 2.03
CA PRO A 66 11.44 -3.49 1.40
C PRO A 66 12.96 -3.72 1.37
N ARG A 67 13.64 -3.19 0.35
CA ARG A 67 15.11 -3.27 0.19
C ARG A 67 15.84 -2.60 1.36
N LYS A 68 17.09 -3.02 1.64
CA LYS A 68 17.91 -2.57 2.81
C LYS A 68 17.89 -1.05 3.05
N ARG A 69 17.97 -0.25 1.99
CA ARG A 69 18.03 1.23 2.05
C ARG A 69 16.67 1.92 1.87
N ALA A 70 15.60 1.17 1.60
CA ALA A 70 14.27 1.71 1.34
C ALA A 70 13.43 1.88 2.62
N ALA A 71 13.75 1.14 3.68
CA ALA A 71 13.08 1.23 4.97
C ALA A 71 14.03 0.81 6.10
N SER A 72 13.71 1.23 7.33
CA SER A 72 14.46 0.84 8.53
C SER A 72 14.50 -0.67 8.69
N GLU A 73 15.52 -1.17 9.38
CA GLU A 73 15.65 -2.58 9.66
C GLU A 73 14.42 -3.14 10.39
N ARG A 74 13.91 -2.40 11.38
CA ARG A 74 12.68 -2.75 12.11
C ARG A 74 11.51 -2.96 11.17
N THR A 75 11.28 -2.05 10.22
CA THR A 75 10.21 -2.18 9.23
C THR A 75 10.41 -3.38 8.31
N ARG A 76 11.65 -3.66 7.89
CA ARG A 76 11.97 -4.83 7.06
C ARG A 76 11.71 -6.14 7.79
N ARG A 77 12.18 -6.26 9.03
CA ARG A 77 11.94 -7.44 9.89
C ARG A 77 10.45 -7.64 10.15
N GLN A 78 9.72 -6.55 10.42
CA GLN A 78 8.27 -6.60 10.62
C GLN A 78 7.53 -7.07 9.36
N ALA A 79 7.88 -6.54 8.18
CA ALA A 79 7.28 -6.96 6.91
C ALA A 79 7.50 -8.46 6.65
N ALA A 80 8.72 -8.97 6.86
CA ALA A 80 9.02 -10.39 6.71
C ALA A 80 8.22 -11.26 7.70
N ARG A 81 8.09 -10.79 8.95
CA ARG A 81 7.28 -11.48 9.98
C ARG A 81 5.81 -11.52 9.60
N GLU A 82 5.25 -10.44 9.06
CA GLU A 82 3.85 -10.40 8.63
C GLU A 82 3.57 -11.40 7.52
N THR A 83 4.43 -11.46 6.49
CA THR A 83 4.34 -12.46 5.42
C THR A 83 4.45 -13.89 5.96
N ARG A 84 5.40 -14.16 6.86
CA ARG A 84 5.57 -15.49 7.46
C ARG A 84 4.35 -15.92 8.27
N LYS A 85 3.79 -15.00 9.06
CA LYS A 85 2.60 -15.27 9.86
C LYS A 85 1.39 -15.58 8.98
N ALA A 86 1.18 -14.80 7.93
CA ALA A 86 0.11 -15.07 6.98
C ALA A 86 0.27 -16.45 6.32
N ALA A 87 1.49 -16.84 5.95
CA ALA A 87 1.77 -18.15 5.38
C ALA A 87 1.56 -19.32 6.37
N SER A 88 1.83 -19.10 7.66
CA SER A 88 1.72 -20.16 8.69
C SER A 88 0.28 -20.51 9.09
N GLY A 89 -0.73 -19.75 8.65
CA GLY A 89 -2.12 -19.91 9.11
C GLY A 89 -2.35 -19.60 10.61
N SER A 90 -1.30 -19.28 11.38
CA SER A 90 -1.37 -19.00 12.81
C SER A 90 -1.99 -17.63 13.08
N HIS A 91 -3.31 -17.61 13.27
CA HIS A 91 -4.08 -16.41 13.61
C HIS A 91 -4.18 -16.21 15.12
N ARG A 92 -3.16 -15.60 15.73
CA ARG A 92 -3.27 -15.15 17.12
C ARG A 92 -4.18 -13.91 17.20
N LYS A 93 -5.21 -13.96 18.06
CA LYS A 93 -6.09 -12.81 18.30
C LYS A 93 -5.28 -11.60 18.76
N VAL A 94 -5.52 -10.46 18.13
CA VAL A 94 -4.93 -9.19 18.56
C VAL A 94 -5.62 -8.75 19.85
N SER A 95 -4.85 -8.29 20.83
CA SER A 95 -5.40 -7.71 22.06
C SER A 95 -6.38 -6.57 21.72
N ARG A 96 -7.60 -6.67 22.26
CA ARG A 96 -8.65 -5.65 22.08
C ARG A 96 -8.20 -4.28 22.58
N THR A 97 -7.60 -4.23 23.77
CA THR A 97 -7.07 -3.01 24.38
C THR A 97 -6.03 -2.33 23.49
N ARG A 98 -5.10 -3.11 22.93
CA ARG A 98 -4.10 -2.59 22.00
C ARG A 98 -4.74 -2.04 20.72
N ALA A 99 -5.75 -2.73 20.18
CA ALA A 99 -6.43 -2.29 18.97
C ALA A 99 -7.17 -0.95 19.19
N VAL A 100 -7.84 -0.80 20.33
CA VAL A 100 -8.53 0.45 20.71
C VAL A 100 -7.53 1.59 20.90
N ALA A 101 -6.45 1.37 21.63
CA ALA A 101 -5.42 2.39 21.87
C ALA A 101 -4.77 2.88 20.56
N VAL A 102 -4.41 1.95 19.66
CA VAL A 102 -3.83 2.30 18.35
C VAL A 102 -4.83 3.09 17.50
N ARG A 103 -6.11 2.67 17.47
CA ARG A 103 -7.14 3.40 16.73
C ARG A 103 -7.34 4.81 17.30
N GLY A 104 -7.41 4.95 18.62
CA GLY A 104 -7.53 6.25 19.29
C GLY A 104 -6.35 7.18 18.97
N ALA A 105 -5.12 6.64 18.92
CA ALA A 105 -3.96 7.41 18.51
C ALA A 105 -4.04 7.88 17.05
N LEU A 106 -4.43 7.00 16.12
CA LEU A 106 -4.56 7.36 14.71
C LEU A 106 -5.70 8.36 14.46
N LYS A 107 -6.79 8.34 15.24
CA LYS A 107 -7.87 9.32 15.14
C LYS A 107 -7.45 10.76 15.48
N ARG A 108 -6.35 10.94 16.24
CA ARG A 108 -5.78 12.26 16.54
C ARG A 108 -4.88 12.80 15.43
N GLU A 109 -4.51 11.96 14.47
CA GLU A 109 -3.71 12.38 13.31
C GLU A 109 -4.59 13.10 12.29
N GLY A 110 -3.99 13.93 11.43
CA GLY A 110 -4.71 14.62 10.37
C GLY A 110 -5.07 13.73 9.18
N HIS A 111 -5.98 14.22 8.33
CA HIS A 111 -6.45 13.52 7.12
C HIS A 111 -5.72 13.94 5.84
N SER A 112 -4.87 14.96 5.91
CA SER A 112 -4.15 15.53 4.76
C SER A 112 -3.23 14.53 4.05
N ALA A 113 -2.83 13.45 4.74
CA ALA A 113 -2.04 12.37 4.17
C ALA A 113 -2.69 11.68 2.96
N ALA A 114 -4.02 11.66 2.88
CA ALA A 114 -4.78 11.09 1.77
C ALA A 114 -5.28 12.13 0.75
N SER A 115 -4.88 13.40 0.91
CA SER A 115 -5.21 14.48 -0.02
C SER A 115 -4.57 14.28 -1.39
N HIS A 116 -5.21 14.83 -2.42
CA HIS A 116 -4.70 14.80 -3.80
C HIS A 116 -3.27 15.36 -3.88
N ARG A 117 -3.02 16.52 -3.27
CA ARG A 117 -1.70 17.16 -3.26
C ARG A 117 -0.62 16.30 -2.58
N ALA A 118 -0.96 15.62 -1.49
CA ALA A 118 0.00 14.75 -0.79
C ALA A 118 0.34 13.50 -1.62
N LEU A 119 -0.67 12.88 -2.25
CA LEU A 119 -0.50 11.73 -3.13
C LEU A 119 0.30 12.08 -4.39
N SER A 120 -0.01 13.21 -5.04
CA SER A 120 0.72 13.72 -6.20
C SER A 120 2.20 13.93 -5.88
N ARG A 121 2.52 14.60 -4.76
CA ARG A 121 3.92 14.77 -4.32
C ARG A 121 4.63 13.43 -4.14
N GLN A 122 3.98 12.45 -3.51
CA GLN A 122 4.57 11.11 -3.33
C GLN A 122 4.80 10.39 -4.66
N ALA A 123 3.87 10.50 -5.62
CA ALA A 123 4.00 9.93 -6.95
C ALA A 123 5.17 10.55 -7.73
N HIS A 124 5.28 11.89 -7.73
CA HIS A 124 6.41 12.59 -8.36
C HIS A 124 7.76 12.20 -7.73
N MET A 125 7.82 12.10 -6.40
CA MET A 125 9.03 11.66 -5.70
C MET A 125 9.43 10.23 -6.08
N ALA A 126 8.46 9.32 -6.23
CA ALA A 126 8.71 7.96 -6.69
C ALA A 126 9.20 7.92 -8.15
N ALA A 127 8.59 8.72 -9.03
CA ALA A 127 8.98 8.83 -10.43
C ALA A 127 10.43 9.32 -10.61
N ARG A 128 10.85 10.32 -9.82
CA ARG A 128 12.22 10.85 -9.85
C ARG A 128 13.30 9.82 -9.52
N ARG A 129 12.98 8.81 -8.69
CA ARG A 129 13.90 7.73 -8.31
C ARG A 129 14.06 6.64 -9.36
N ARG A 130 13.25 6.65 -10.42
CA ARG A 130 13.38 5.66 -11.51
C ARG A 130 14.63 5.97 -12.34
N PRO A 131 15.40 4.95 -12.77
CA PRO A 131 16.56 5.15 -13.63
C PRO A 131 16.14 5.75 -14.97
N ALA A 132 17.07 6.42 -15.66
CA ALA A 132 16.80 7.08 -16.94
C ALA A 132 16.21 6.13 -17.99
N SER A 133 16.70 4.89 -18.05
CA SER A 133 16.17 3.84 -18.93
C SER A 133 14.70 3.54 -18.68
N ALA A 134 14.28 3.41 -17.42
CA ALA A 134 12.88 3.16 -17.07
C ALA A 134 11.97 4.37 -17.38
N ARG A 135 12.49 5.59 -17.23
CA ARG A 135 11.75 6.82 -17.63
C ARG A 135 11.58 6.88 -19.14
N SER A 136 12.62 6.56 -19.91
CA SER A 136 12.60 6.51 -21.37
C SER A 136 11.62 5.44 -21.88
N ALA A 137 11.67 4.23 -21.33
CA ALA A 137 10.73 3.16 -21.68
C ALA A 137 9.26 3.54 -21.39
N ALA A 138 9.00 4.22 -20.28
CA ALA A 138 7.66 4.71 -19.95
C ALA A 138 7.19 5.79 -20.94
N ALA A 139 8.06 6.71 -21.35
CA ALA A 139 7.74 7.74 -22.34
C ALA A 139 7.45 7.13 -23.72
N ARG A 140 8.27 6.17 -24.17
CA ARG A 140 8.02 5.44 -25.42
C ARG A 140 6.69 4.69 -25.39
N LYS A 141 6.39 4.00 -24.30
CA LYS A 141 5.09 3.32 -24.12
C LYS A 141 3.94 4.31 -24.18
N ALA A 142 4.05 5.46 -23.50
CA ALA A 142 3.01 6.49 -23.53
C ALA A 142 2.78 7.07 -24.95
N ALA A 143 3.86 7.31 -25.71
CA ALA A 143 3.74 7.76 -27.10
C ALA A 143 3.03 6.72 -27.97
N GLN A 144 3.37 5.43 -27.83
CA GLN A 144 2.69 4.34 -28.54
C GLN A 144 1.21 4.24 -28.17
N THR A 145 0.87 4.38 -26.88
CA THR A 145 -0.53 4.38 -26.43
C THR A 145 -1.30 5.57 -26.99
N ARG A 146 -0.70 6.78 -27.01
CA ARG A 146 -1.33 7.95 -27.62
C ARG A 146 -1.57 7.77 -29.12
N ALA A 147 -0.60 7.21 -29.85
CA ALA A 147 -0.74 6.95 -31.28
C ALA A 147 -1.88 5.95 -31.59
N ARG A 148 -2.10 4.94 -30.73
CA ARG A 148 -3.19 3.95 -30.89
C ARG A 148 -4.59 4.50 -30.60
N HIS A 149 -4.69 5.55 -29.78
CA HIS A 149 -5.96 6.17 -29.39
C HIS A 149 -6.17 7.54 -30.06
N GLY A 150 -5.30 7.94 -30.98
CA GLY A 150 -5.33 9.22 -31.69
C GLY A 150 -5.97 9.15 -33.07
N HIS A 151 -6.83 8.16 -33.33
CA HIS A 151 -7.71 8.09 -34.48
C HIS A 151 -9.12 8.51 -34.06
#